data_AF-A0A7J3VEM7-F1
#
_entry.id   AF-A0A7J3VEM7-F1
#
_cell.length_a   1.000
_cell.length_b   1.000
_cell.length_c   1.000
_cell.angle_alpha   90.00
_cell.angle_beta   90.00
_cell.angle_gamma   90.00
#
_symmetry.space_group_name_H-M   'P 1'
#
loop_
_entity.id
_entity.type
_entity.pdbx_description
1 polymer ?
#
loop_
_entity_poly.entity_id
_entity_poly.type
_entity_poly.pdbx_seq_one_letter_code
_entity_poly.pdbx_strand_id
1 'polypeptide(L)'
;MVIKDLRPQKIHRTPDELLKHLKGTKLEPKYSAGVWYFYPGASRFHETYVDKGTIEETLRKVAWMHDEGYVDSSFGVEAHYPNEVNWDNLHLYKELEKETGIKLLTAIPFLFYERRYQHGSLSNPDPEIRRHAIERTTEALKLNKELDTEFAVVWPGIDGYENPFGHDFYGMWDRFEAGLAEAMDTVPGV
;
A
#
# COMPACT_ATOMS: atom_id res chain seq x y z
N MET A 1 -5.70 21.55 -3.07
CA MET A 1 -4.81 20.60 -3.76
C MET A 1 -4.72 20.98 -5.23
N VAL A 2 -3.53 21.28 -5.76
CA VAL A 2 -3.33 21.52 -7.19
C VAL A 2 -3.09 20.16 -7.84
N ILE A 3 -4.04 19.67 -8.64
CA ILE A 3 -3.85 18.44 -9.42
C ILE A 3 -2.67 18.68 -10.37
N LYS A 4 -1.63 17.84 -10.32
CA LYS A 4 -0.50 17.90 -11.27
C LYS A 4 -1.04 17.79 -12.69
N ASP A 5 -0.60 18.66 -13.60
CA ASP A 5 -1.01 18.58 -15.00
C ASP A 5 -0.35 17.38 -15.69
N LEU A 6 -1.10 16.28 -15.80
CA LEU A 6 -0.64 15.05 -16.42
C LEU A 6 -0.89 15.00 -17.94
N ARG A 7 -1.50 16.04 -18.56
CA ARG A 7 -1.77 16.06 -20.01
C ARG A 7 -0.54 15.82 -20.89
N PRO A 8 0.69 16.28 -20.54
CA PRO A 8 1.89 15.98 -21.31
C PRO A 8 2.22 14.49 -21.43
N GLN A 9 1.68 13.62 -20.57
CA GLN A 9 1.88 12.17 -20.65
C GLN A 9 1.13 11.54 -21.85
N LYS A 10 0.11 12.21 -22.39
CA LYS A 10 -0.65 11.76 -23.57
C LYS A 10 0.06 12.08 -24.89
N ILE A 11 1.18 12.80 -24.85
CA ILE A 11 1.93 13.16 -26.06
C ILE A 11 2.61 11.91 -26.60
N HIS A 12 2.10 11.42 -27.73
CA HIS A 12 2.78 10.41 -28.53
C HIS A 12 4.05 11.01 -29.12
N ARG A 13 5.20 10.43 -28.78
CA ARG A 13 6.51 10.78 -29.32
C ARG A 13 6.90 9.77 -30.38
N THR A 14 7.49 10.23 -31.47
CA THR A 14 8.24 9.35 -32.38
C THR A 14 9.39 8.66 -31.64
N PRO A 15 9.95 7.56 -32.17
CA PRO A 15 11.10 6.91 -31.54
C PRO A 15 12.28 7.85 -31.27
N ASP A 16 12.58 8.78 -32.19
CA ASP A 16 13.67 9.75 -32.03
C ASP A 16 13.37 10.80 -30.95
N GLU A 17 12.14 11.31 -30.90
CA GLU A 17 11.71 12.24 -29.85
C GLU A 17 11.69 11.58 -28.47
N LEU A 18 11.28 10.31 -28.39
CA LEU A 18 11.32 9.54 -27.16
C LEU A 18 12.77 9.33 -26.71
N LEU A 19 13.66 8.96 -27.63
CA LEU A 19 15.08 8.79 -27.33
C LEU A 19 15.71 10.09 -26.84
N LYS A 20 15.39 11.23 -27.47
CA LYS A 20 15.84 12.56 -27.03
C LYS A 20 15.29 12.90 -25.66
N HIS A 21 14.01 12.63 -25.40
CA HIS A 21 13.39 12.85 -24.10
C HIS A 21 14.07 12.02 -23.01
N LEU A 22 14.29 10.72 -23.24
CA LEU A 22 14.95 9.83 -22.28
C LEU A 22 16.39 10.27 -22.00
N LYS A 23 17.16 10.62 -23.04
CA LYS A 23 18.54 11.11 -22.88
C LYS A 23 18.63 12.47 -22.19
N GLY A 24 17.61 13.32 -22.36
CA GLY A 24 17.57 14.66 -21.78
C GLY A 24 16.91 14.75 -20.40
N THR A 25 16.30 13.66 -19.91
CA THR A 25 15.61 13.64 -18.62
C THR A 25 16.54 13.08 -17.56
N LYS A 26 16.77 13.85 -16.50
CA LYS A 26 17.43 13.37 -15.29
C LYS A 26 16.35 12.82 -14.34
N LEU A 27 16.41 11.52 -14.06
CA LEU A 27 15.58 10.89 -13.04
C LEU A 27 16.33 10.92 -11.71
N GLU A 28 15.73 11.54 -10.70
CA GLU A 28 16.19 11.43 -9.31
C GLU A 28 15.26 10.41 -8.62
N PRO A 29 15.65 9.12 -8.55
CA PRO A 29 14.79 8.10 -7.97
C PRO A 29 14.66 8.33 -6.47
N LYS A 30 13.43 8.23 -5.98
CA LYS A 30 13.13 8.10 -4.55
C LYS A 30 12.69 6.69 -4.29
N TYR A 31 13.09 6.15 -3.15
CA TYR A 31 12.85 4.75 -2.80
C TYR A 31 12.03 4.65 -1.54
N SER A 32 11.22 3.61 -1.48
CA SER A 32 10.51 3.20 -0.28
C SER A 32 10.68 1.70 -0.05
N ALA A 33 10.46 1.27 1.18
CA ALA A 33 10.33 -0.15 1.50
C ALA A 33 9.11 -0.40 2.36
N GLY A 34 8.40 -1.49 2.08
CA GLY A 34 7.42 -2.02 3.00
C GLY A 34 8.08 -2.47 4.29
N VAL A 35 7.47 -2.17 5.43
CA VAL A 35 8.00 -2.57 6.74
C VAL A 35 8.12 -4.10 6.89
N TRP A 36 7.35 -4.85 6.11
CA TRP A 36 7.44 -6.31 5.98
C TRP A 36 8.77 -6.82 5.37
N TYR A 37 9.61 -5.94 4.82
CA TYR A 37 10.92 -6.31 4.29
C TYR A 37 11.97 -6.54 5.39
N PHE A 38 11.86 -5.86 6.53
CA PHE A 38 12.90 -5.83 7.58
C PHE A 38 12.95 -7.07 8.47
N TYR A 39 11.92 -7.92 8.38
CA TYR A 39 11.87 -9.25 8.98
C TYR A 39 11.32 -10.22 7.93
N PRO A 40 12.02 -11.33 7.63
CA PRO A 40 11.60 -12.25 6.59
C PRO A 40 10.26 -12.90 6.96
N GLY A 41 9.38 -13.00 5.97
CA GLY A 41 8.19 -13.84 6.05
C GLY A 41 8.52 -15.31 5.87
N ALA A 42 7.62 -16.19 6.32
CA ALA A 42 7.70 -17.61 5.96
C ALA A 42 7.55 -17.76 4.44
N SER A 43 8.16 -18.79 3.87
CA SER A 43 7.91 -19.17 2.49
C SER A 43 6.79 -20.21 2.42
N ARG A 44 6.33 -20.53 1.21
CA ARG A 44 5.40 -21.66 1.00
C ARG A 44 6.01 -23.03 1.32
N PHE A 45 7.30 -23.10 1.65
CA PHE A 45 8.05 -24.34 1.87
C PHE A 45 8.67 -24.46 3.28
N HIS A 46 8.89 -23.35 3.98
CA HIS A 46 9.65 -23.32 5.23
C HIS A 46 9.23 -22.11 6.08
N GLU A 47 9.26 -22.28 7.41
CA GLU A 47 9.06 -21.22 8.39
C GLU A 47 10.17 -20.15 8.35
N THR A 48 10.06 -19.10 9.17
CA THR A 48 11.05 -18.03 9.21
C THR A 48 12.37 -18.51 9.82
N TYR A 49 13.51 -18.05 9.28
CA TYR A 49 14.83 -18.34 9.86
C TYR A 49 15.16 -17.48 11.09
N VAL A 50 14.38 -16.43 11.33
CA VAL A 50 14.50 -15.54 12.48
C VAL A 50 13.11 -15.27 13.04
N ASP A 51 13.07 -14.90 14.33
CA ASP A 51 11.83 -14.46 14.97
C ASP A 51 11.34 -13.15 14.34
N LYS A 52 10.01 -13.01 14.28
CA LYS A 52 9.38 -11.78 13.82
C LYS A 52 9.60 -10.69 14.86
N GLY A 53 10.11 -9.53 14.44
CA GLY A 53 10.18 -8.36 15.29
C GLY A 53 8.90 -7.57 15.37
N THR A 54 8.87 -6.64 16.31
CA THR A 54 7.80 -5.66 16.46
C THR A 54 7.93 -4.53 15.42
N ILE A 55 6.86 -3.73 15.29
CA ILE A 55 6.90 -2.53 14.44
C ILE A 55 7.88 -1.50 14.99
N GLU A 56 7.96 -1.35 16.32
CA GLU A 56 8.93 -0.46 16.94
C GLU A 56 10.38 -0.86 16.61
N GLU A 57 10.71 -2.15 16.73
CA GLU A 57 12.04 -2.66 16.35
C GLU A 57 12.32 -2.46 14.86
N THR A 58 11.30 -2.60 14.01
CA THR A 58 11.41 -2.35 12.57
C THR A 58 11.73 -0.89 12.28
N LEU A 59 11.00 0.06 12.88
CA LEU A 59 11.22 1.48 12.67
C LEU A 59 12.56 1.95 13.26
N ARG A 60 13.02 1.35 14.37
CA ARG A 60 14.38 1.59 14.89
C ARG A 60 15.46 1.15 13.91
N LYS A 61 15.29 0.06 13.16
CA LYS A 61 16.22 -0.32 12.08
C LYS A 61 16.24 0.72 10.97
N VAL A 62 15.09 1.29 10.62
CA VAL A 62 14.99 2.36 9.61
C VAL A 62 15.72 3.62 10.08
N ALA A 63 15.51 4.03 11.34
CA ALA A 63 16.22 5.15 11.94
C ALA A 63 17.74 4.92 11.98
N TRP A 64 18.17 3.72 12.39
CA TRP A 64 19.58 3.34 12.35
C TRP A 64 20.17 3.41 10.93
N MET A 65 19.43 2.94 9.90
CA MET A 65 19.89 3.06 8.51
C MET A 65 20.05 4.52 8.05
N HIS A 66 19.22 5.41 8.55
CA HIS A 66 19.36 6.85 8.33
C HIS A 66 20.60 7.41 9.02
N ASP A 67 20.82 7.07 10.29
CA ASP A 67 21.96 7.56 11.08
C ASP A 67 23.31 7.10 10.52
N GLU A 68 23.38 5.87 9.99
CA GLU A 68 24.56 5.36 9.28
C GLU A 68 24.72 5.90 7.85
N GLY A 69 23.76 6.70 7.37
CA GLY A 69 23.79 7.29 6.03
C GLY A 69 23.52 6.30 4.89
N TYR A 70 22.91 5.14 5.17
CA TYR A 70 22.48 4.20 4.12
C TYR A 70 21.23 4.68 3.38
N VAL A 71 20.38 5.44 4.08
CA VAL A 71 19.22 6.14 3.51
C VAL A 71 19.19 7.57 4.03
N ASP A 72 18.46 8.45 3.35
CA ASP A 72 18.22 9.82 3.79
C ASP A 72 16.72 10.09 3.97
N SER A 73 16.36 11.32 4.32
CA SER A 73 14.97 11.75 4.50
C SER A 73 14.09 11.66 3.24
N SER A 74 14.66 11.40 2.06
CA SER A 74 13.88 11.13 0.85
C SER A 74 13.38 9.68 0.76
N PHE A 75 13.89 8.79 1.62
CA PHE A 75 13.38 7.44 1.80
C PHE A 75 12.00 7.45 2.48
N GLY A 76 11.17 6.48 2.14
CA GLY A 76 9.86 6.29 2.76
C GLY A 76 9.64 4.86 3.22
N VAL A 77 8.67 4.68 4.11
CA VAL A 77 8.19 3.35 4.50
C VAL A 77 6.75 3.15 4.07
N GLU A 78 6.36 1.91 3.84
CA GLU A 78 4.99 1.50 3.50
C GLU A 78 4.52 0.46 4.53
N ALA A 79 3.24 0.45 4.88
CA ALA A 79 2.73 -0.49 5.88
C ALA A 79 1.29 -0.92 5.59
N HIS A 80 0.97 -2.15 5.96
CA HIS A 80 -0.39 -2.67 5.88
C HIS A 80 -1.22 -2.37 7.13
N TYR A 81 -2.44 -1.88 6.93
CA TYR A 81 -3.45 -1.76 7.97
C TYR A 81 -4.29 -3.06 8.09
N PRO A 82 -4.54 -3.57 9.31
CA PRO A 82 -4.16 -3.02 10.63
C PRO A 82 -2.86 -3.61 11.22
N ASN A 83 -2.27 -4.62 10.56
CA ASN A 83 -1.25 -5.48 11.19
C ASN A 83 0.10 -4.78 11.39
N GLU A 84 0.42 -3.78 10.59
CA GLU A 84 1.72 -3.12 10.57
C GLU A 84 1.58 -1.64 10.94
N VAL A 85 0.53 -0.97 10.43
CA VAL A 85 0.12 0.35 10.91
C VAL A 85 -1.33 0.31 11.38
N ASN A 86 -1.63 0.96 12.49
CA ASN A 86 -2.97 1.18 13.03
C ASN A 86 -2.96 2.39 13.97
N TRP A 87 -4.14 2.74 14.49
CA TRP A 87 -4.30 3.88 15.40
C TRP A 87 -3.48 3.77 16.69
N ASP A 88 -3.23 2.55 17.19
CA ASP A 88 -2.49 2.34 18.43
C ASP A 88 -0.97 2.56 18.24
N ASN A 89 -0.43 2.28 17.05
CA ASN A 89 1.00 2.39 16.77
C ASN A 89 1.39 3.55 15.85
N LEU A 90 0.42 4.35 15.37
CA LEU A 90 0.65 5.48 14.47
C LEU A 90 1.68 6.49 15.01
N HIS A 91 1.73 6.65 16.33
CA HIS A 91 2.69 7.52 17.00
C HIS A 91 4.15 7.17 16.70
N LEU A 92 4.48 5.89 16.54
CA LEU A 92 5.84 5.43 16.21
C LEU A 92 6.29 5.93 14.82
N TYR A 93 5.38 5.94 13.85
CA TYR A 93 5.67 6.47 12.51
C TYR A 93 5.86 7.99 12.53
N LYS A 94 5.07 8.71 13.34
CA LYS A 94 5.21 10.16 13.53
C LYS A 94 6.51 10.52 14.25
N GLU A 95 6.97 9.68 15.18
CA GLU A 95 8.28 9.83 15.84
C GLU A 95 9.43 9.61 14.85
N LEU A 96 9.38 8.56 14.02
CA LEU A 96 10.36 8.35 12.95
C LEU A 96 10.45 9.56 12.01
N GLU A 97 9.32 10.09 11.57
CA GLU A 97 9.29 11.29 10.72
C GLU A 97 9.93 12.50 11.41
N LYS A 98 9.65 12.70 12.70
CA LYS A 98 10.23 13.81 13.47
C LYS A 98 11.74 13.69 13.61
N GLU A 99 12.25 12.48 13.80
CA GLU A 99 13.68 12.23 14.03
C GLU A 99 14.50 12.26 12.73
N THR A 100 13.96 11.72 11.64
CA THR A 100 14.72 11.43 10.42
C THR A 100 14.18 12.14 9.17
N GLY A 101 12.94 12.63 9.20
CA GLY A 101 12.21 13.09 8.03
C GLY A 101 11.61 11.97 7.17
N ILE A 102 11.88 10.69 7.49
CA ILE A 102 11.33 9.53 6.77
C ILE A 102 9.86 9.37 7.12
N LYS A 103 9.00 9.33 6.09
CA LYS A 103 7.54 9.26 6.26
C LYS A 103 6.98 7.88 5.98
N LEU A 104 5.85 7.57 6.62
CA LEU A 104 4.95 6.54 6.13
C LEU A 104 4.21 7.06 4.90
N LEU A 105 4.52 6.50 3.72
CA LEU A 105 4.00 7.00 2.43
C LEU A 105 2.58 6.54 2.13
N THR A 106 2.18 5.38 2.65
CA THR A 106 0.84 4.84 2.44
C THR A 106 0.47 3.82 3.52
N ALA A 107 -0.80 3.81 3.93
CA ALA A 107 -1.41 2.75 4.73
C ALA A 107 -2.27 1.86 3.83
N ILE A 108 -1.83 0.62 3.62
CA ILE A 108 -2.42 -0.29 2.62
C ILE A 108 -3.45 -1.21 3.30
N PRO A 109 -4.71 -1.28 2.85
CA PRO A 109 -5.67 -2.20 3.45
C PRO A 109 -5.23 -3.66 3.20
N PHE A 110 -5.01 -4.42 4.28
CA PHE A 110 -4.53 -5.80 4.21
C PHE A 110 -5.68 -6.76 3.88
N LEU A 111 -6.05 -6.81 2.59
CA LEU A 111 -7.26 -7.45 2.08
C LEU A 111 -7.09 -8.94 1.73
N PHE A 112 -5.91 -9.52 1.92
CA PHE A 112 -5.59 -10.86 1.40
C PHE A 112 -4.99 -11.81 2.44
N TYR A 113 -4.81 -11.37 3.69
CA TYR A 113 -4.08 -12.14 4.71
C TYR A 113 -4.97 -12.94 5.66
N GLU A 114 -6.07 -12.37 6.12
CA GLU A 114 -6.89 -13.05 7.10
C GLU A 114 -7.62 -14.25 6.52
N ARG A 115 -7.76 -15.31 7.33
CA ARG A 115 -8.48 -16.54 6.95
C ARG A 115 -9.88 -16.28 6.40
N ARG A 116 -10.55 -15.25 6.87
CA ARG A 116 -11.90 -14.87 6.40
C ARG A 116 -11.93 -14.50 4.90
N TYR A 117 -10.81 -14.06 4.34
CA TYR A 117 -10.68 -13.70 2.92
C TYR A 117 -10.28 -14.88 2.02
N GLN A 118 -10.30 -16.12 2.50
CA GLN A 118 -9.95 -17.32 1.72
C GLN A 118 -10.75 -17.50 0.41
N HIS A 119 -11.85 -16.74 0.23
CA HIS A 119 -12.69 -16.75 -0.98
C HIS A 119 -12.89 -15.34 -1.56
N GLY A 120 -11.92 -14.44 -1.38
CA GLY A 120 -11.99 -13.04 -1.81
C GLY A 120 -12.28 -12.07 -0.66
N SER A 121 -12.14 -10.77 -0.92
CA SER A 121 -12.38 -9.69 0.03
C SER A 121 -13.47 -8.73 -0.44
N LEU A 122 -13.14 -7.69 -1.22
CA LEU A 122 -14.08 -6.73 -1.79
C LEU A 122 -14.99 -7.37 -2.86
N SER A 123 -14.48 -8.41 -3.54
CA SER A 123 -15.21 -9.18 -4.55
C SER A 123 -16.00 -10.38 -3.98
N ASN A 124 -15.90 -10.61 -2.67
CA ASN A 124 -16.51 -11.76 -1.99
C ASN A 124 -18.05 -11.72 -2.11
N PRO A 125 -18.72 -12.83 -2.48
CA PRO A 125 -20.18 -12.88 -2.56
C PRO A 125 -20.88 -12.91 -1.19
N ASP A 126 -20.17 -13.25 -0.11
CA ASP A 126 -20.69 -13.18 1.25
C ASP A 126 -20.76 -11.70 1.70
N PRO A 127 -21.96 -11.15 2.00
CA PRO A 127 -22.13 -9.75 2.35
C PRO A 127 -21.41 -9.36 3.65
N GLU A 128 -21.24 -10.28 4.61
CA GLU A 128 -20.57 -9.99 5.88
C GLU A 128 -19.06 -9.86 5.68
N ILE A 129 -18.47 -10.77 4.88
CA ILE A 129 -17.04 -10.70 4.54
C ILE A 129 -16.74 -9.45 3.71
N ARG A 130 -17.61 -9.17 2.74
CA ARG A 130 -17.48 -7.98 1.88
C ARG A 130 -17.62 -6.70 2.68
N ARG A 131 -18.60 -6.61 3.61
CA ARG A 131 -18.78 -5.46 4.49
C ARG A 131 -17.52 -5.19 5.32
N HIS A 132 -16.93 -6.24 5.90
CA HIS A 132 -15.68 -6.12 6.63
C HIS A 132 -14.50 -5.65 5.76
N ALA A 133 -14.41 -6.10 4.49
CA ALA A 133 -13.39 -5.63 3.55
C ALA A 133 -13.55 -4.14 3.20
N ILE A 134 -14.80 -3.65 3.07
CA ILE A 134 -15.11 -2.24 2.84
C ILE A 134 -14.73 -1.41 4.07
N GLU A 135 -15.06 -1.87 5.28
CA GLU A 135 -14.67 -1.21 6.53
C GLU A 135 -13.15 -1.15 6.70
N ARG A 136 -12.44 -2.25 6.39
CA ARG A 136 -10.98 -2.26 6.37
C ARG A 136 -10.39 -1.23 5.43
N THR A 137 -10.91 -1.17 4.21
CA THR A 137 -10.47 -0.20 3.21
C THR A 137 -10.74 1.22 3.69
N THR A 138 -11.92 1.45 4.26
CA THR A 138 -12.33 2.75 4.83
C THR A 138 -11.38 3.19 5.94
N GLU A 139 -11.04 2.33 6.89
CA GLU A 139 -10.12 2.67 7.98
C GLU A 139 -8.69 2.93 7.48
N ALA A 140 -8.20 2.15 6.51
CA ALA A 140 -6.92 2.42 5.87
C ALA A 140 -6.92 3.79 5.17
N LEU A 141 -8.00 4.14 4.45
CA LEU A 141 -8.13 5.47 3.83
C LEU A 141 -8.19 6.60 4.87
N LYS A 142 -8.84 6.40 6.02
CA LYS A 142 -8.80 7.38 7.12
C LYS A 142 -7.39 7.61 7.65
N LEU A 143 -6.58 6.56 7.77
CA LEU A 143 -5.17 6.69 8.14
C LEU A 143 -4.36 7.45 7.08
N ASN A 144 -4.55 7.13 5.79
CA ASN A 144 -3.92 7.87 4.69
C ASN A 144 -4.29 9.36 4.75
N LYS A 145 -5.55 9.69 5.05
CA LYS A 145 -6.01 11.08 5.24
C LYS A 145 -5.34 11.77 6.43
N GLU A 146 -5.25 11.09 7.57
CA GLU A 146 -4.58 11.60 8.78
C GLU A 146 -3.09 11.86 8.54
N LEU A 147 -2.46 11.03 7.71
CA LEU A 147 -1.05 11.11 7.35
C LEU A 147 -0.76 12.06 6.18
N ASP A 148 -1.79 12.64 5.55
CA ASP A 148 -1.68 13.46 4.33
C ASP A 148 -0.84 12.78 3.23
N THR A 149 -1.06 11.48 3.02
CA THR A 149 -0.33 10.68 2.04
C THR A 149 -0.66 11.12 0.61
N GLU A 150 0.33 11.16 -0.29
CA GLU A 150 0.10 11.53 -1.70
C GLU A 150 -0.69 10.48 -2.51
N PHE A 151 -0.77 9.24 -2.00
CA PHE A 151 -1.47 8.14 -2.66
C PHE A 151 -1.85 7.03 -1.68
N ALA A 152 -2.84 6.23 -2.07
CA ALA A 152 -3.20 4.97 -1.40
C ALA A 152 -3.04 3.80 -2.37
N VAL A 153 -2.45 2.70 -1.91
CA VAL A 153 -2.36 1.45 -2.68
C VAL A 153 -3.48 0.51 -2.24
N VAL A 154 -4.12 -0.13 -3.21
CA VAL A 154 -5.01 -1.28 -2.97
C VAL A 154 -4.44 -2.47 -3.73
N TRP A 155 -4.05 -3.52 -3.02
CA TRP A 155 -3.61 -4.78 -3.63
C TRP A 155 -4.62 -5.90 -3.36
N PRO A 156 -5.41 -6.31 -4.37
CA PRO A 156 -6.51 -7.26 -4.20
C PRO A 156 -6.04 -8.72 -4.35
N GLY A 157 -4.93 -9.09 -3.71
CA GLY A 157 -4.17 -10.30 -4.03
C GLY A 157 -4.94 -11.63 -3.95
N ILE A 158 -6.03 -11.69 -3.17
CA ILE A 158 -6.88 -12.88 -3.00
C ILE A 158 -8.22 -12.79 -3.75
N ASP A 159 -8.57 -11.62 -4.28
CA ASP A 159 -9.79 -11.39 -5.03
C ASP A 159 -9.60 -11.87 -6.46
N GLY A 160 -10.08 -13.08 -6.73
CA GLY A 160 -9.95 -13.69 -8.03
C GLY A 160 -10.46 -15.12 -8.03
N TYR A 161 -9.85 -15.94 -8.88
CA TYR A 161 -10.21 -17.32 -9.08
C TYR A 161 -8.99 -18.14 -9.50
N GLU A 162 -8.88 -19.36 -9.01
CA GLU A 162 -7.93 -20.35 -9.52
C GLU A 162 -8.53 -21.14 -10.69
N ASN A 163 -9.85 -21.31 -10.71
CA ASN A 163 -10.57 -22.08 -11.72
C ASN A 163 -11.73 -21.26 -12.32
N PRO A 164 -11.73 -21.00 -13.64
CA PRO A 164 -12.74 -20.15 -14.28
C PRO A 164 -14.10 -20.83 -14.51
N PHE A 165 -14.23 -22.15 -14.32
CA PHE A 165 -15.46 -22.85 -14.65
C PHE A 165 -16.62 -22.44 -13.73
N GLY A 166 -17.67 -21.87 -14.32
CA GLY A 166 -18.87 -21.42 -13.59
C GLY A 166 -18.66 -20.14 -12.76
N HIS A 167 -17.57 -19.41 -13.00
CA HIS A 167 -17.27 -18.20 -12.25
C HIS A 167 -18.11 -16.99 -12.74
N ASP A 168 -18.68 -16.24 -11.80
CA ASP A 168 -19.42 -15.01 -12.05
C ASP A 168 -18.45 -13.81 -12.11
N PHE A 169 -17.82 -13.62 -13.28
CA PHE A 169 -16.83 -12.56 -13.46
C PHE A 169 -17.41 -11.16 -13.29
N TYR A 170 -18.59 -10.90 -13.89
CA TYR A 170 -19.21 -9.58 -13.85
C TYR A 170 -19.66 -9.23 -12.44
N GLY A 171 -20.34 -10.14 -11.73
CA GLY A 171 -20.70 -9.88 -10.34
C GLY A 171 -19.48 -9.75 -9.43
N MET A 172 -18.38 -10.48 -9.68
CA MET A 172 -17.12 -10.30 -8.95
C MET A 172 -16.56 -8.89 -9.13
N TRP A 173 -16.49 -8.38 -10.37
CA TRP A 173 -16.03 -7.03 -10.66
C TRP A 173 -16.97 -5.97 -10.09
N ASP A 174 -18.29 -6.12 -10.27
CA ASP A 174 -19.29 -5.19 -9.73
C ASP A 174 -19.17 -5.07 -8.20
N ARG A 175 -19.02 -6.21 -7.50
CA ARG A 175 -18.84 -6.22 -6.04
C ARG A 175 -17.55 -5.51 -5.63
N PHE A 176 -16.45 -5.78 -6.33
CA PHE A 176 -15.16 -5.17 -6.06
C PHE A 176 -15.19 -3.65 -6.25
N GLU A 177 -15.61 -3.21 -7.43
CA GLU A 177 -15.66 -1.80 -7.82
C GLU A 177 -16.60 -1.00 -6.92
N ALA A 178 -17.82 -1.51 -6.67
CA ALA A 178 -18.77 -0.83 -5.79
C ALA A 178 -18.27 -0.77 -4.34
N GLY A 179 -17.54 -1.79 -3.87
CA GLY A 179 -17.01 -1.82 -2.50
C GLY A 179 -15.87 -0.83 -2.31
N LEU A 180 -14.98 -0.73 -3.30
CA LEU A 180 -13.91 0.25 -3.31
C LEU A 180 -14.47 1.68 -3.42
N ALA A 181 -15.44 1.91 -4.32
CA ALA A 181 -16.10 3.20 -4.47
C ALA A 181 -16.77 3.66 -3.17
N GLU A 182 -17.51 2.77 -2.50
CA GLU A 182 -18.15 3.06 -1.21
C GLU A 182 -17.13 3.49 -0.13
N ALA A 183 -15.98 2.80 -0.05
CA ALA A 183 -14.92 3.17 0.88
C ALA A 183 -14.31 4.55 0.55
N MET A 184 -14.09 4.84 -0.73
CA MET A 184 -13.57 6.14 -1.19
C MET A 184 -14.55 7.29 -0.92
N ASP A 185 -15.86 7.08 -1.18
CA ASP A 185 -16.91 8.06 -0.92
C ASP A 185 -17.06 8.37 0.57
N THR A 186 -16.76 7.39 1.43
CA THR A 186 -16.78 7.55 2.90
C THR A 186 -15.63 8.42 3.41
N VAL A 187 -14.50 8.45 2.71
CA VAL A 187 -13.29 9.20 3.09
C VAL A 187 -12.86 10.14 1.96
N PRO A 188 -13.65 11.17 1.64
CA PRO A 188 -13.37 12.05 0.51
C PRO A 188 -12.08 12.84 0.75
N GLY A 189 -11.32 13.07 -0.32
CA GLY A 189 -10.11 13.89 -0.30
C GLY A 189 -8.83 13.18 0.15
N VAL A 190 -8.84 11.84 0.13
CA VAL A 190 -7.62 11.02 0.06
C VAL A 190 -7.15 10.95 -1.39
#